data_AF-A0A5B7UU44-F1
#
_entry.id   AF-A0A5B7UU44-F1
#
_cell.length_a   1.000
_cell.length_b   1.000
_cell.length_c   1.000
_cell.angle_alpha   90.00
_cell.angle_beta   90.00
_cell.angle_gamma   90.00
#
_symmetry.space_group_name_H-M   'P 1'
#
loop_
_entity.id
_entity.type
_entity.pdbx_description
1 polymer ?
#
loop_
_entity_poly.entity_id
_entity_poly.type
_entity_poly.pdbx_seq_one_letter_code
_entity_poly.pdbx_strand_id
1 'polypeptide(L)'
;MSAPGTTHLPSQGRELGTAAPFFPRLHELAADTAQDGRIGVVTALPDGERNTFRLASPVGGDQEWSAPADGTTLRPVPAKPTCATLAEPLGAVYDARAGQGSVRVLIHFEDGTQDEAVLILTPADMERLYAQTGRMLGDRDQHWTKT
;
A
#
# COMPACT_ATOMS: atom_id res chain seq x y z
N MET A 1 -11.15 -34.45 -35.20
CA MET A 1 -9.84 -33.92 -35.62
C MET A 1 -9.94 -32.40 -35.53
N SER A 2 -9.72 -31.82 -34.34
CA SER A 2 -8.44 -31.29 -33.84
C SER A 2 -8.15 -29.87 -34.36
N ALA A 3 -8.26 -28.87 -33.48
CA ALA A 3 -7.61 -27.54 -33.56
C ALA A 3 -6.11 -27.68 -33.18
N PRO A 4 -5.20 -26.66 -33.23
CA PRO A 4 -5.34 -25.25 -32.78
C PRO A 4 -4.66 -24.25 -33.77
N GLY A 5 -4.58 -22.92 -33.63
CA GLY A 5 -4.82 -21.95 -32.57
C GLY A 5 -3.85 -20.80 -32.85
N THR A 6 -4.36 -19.62 -33.25
CA THR A 6 -3.55 -18.40 -33.26
C THR A 6 -3.50 -17.88 -31.84
N THR A 7 -2.41 -18.20 -31.15
CA THR A 7 -2.02 -17.57 -29.89
C THR A 7 -1.85 -16.07 -30.15
N HIS A 8 -2.86 -15.27 -29.85
CA HIS A 8 -2.65 -13.85 -29.60
C HIS A 8 -1.93 -13.78 -28.25
N LEU A 9 -0.59 -13.79 -28.29
CA LEU A 9 0.20 -13.41 -27.13
C LEU A 9 -0.32 -12.04 -26.67
N PRO A 10 -0.65 -11.83 -25.38
CA PRO A 10 -0.80 -10.48 -24.88
C PRO A 10 0.52 -9.77 -25.18
N SER A 11 0.39 -8.64 -25.86
CA SER A 11 1.49 -7.74 -26.17
C SER A 11 2.33 -7.52 -24.92
N GLN A 12 3.62 -7.53 -25.18
CA GLN A 12 4.74 -7.39 -24.27
C GLN A 12 4.47 -6.40 -23.15
N GLY A 13 5.06 -6.73 -21.99
CA GLY A 13 4.99 -5.98 -20.75
C GLY A 13 4.83 -4.50 -21.01
N ARG A 14 3.69 -3.97 -20.56
CA ARG A 14 3.48 -2.54 -20.36
C ARG A 14 4.77 -2.04 -19.73
N GLU A 15 5.57 -1.31 -20.51
CA GLU A 15 6.63 -0.48 -19.96
C GLU A 15 5.98 0.25 -18.79
N LEU A 16 6.46 -0.03 -17.59
CA LEU A 16 6.11 0.74 -16.42
C LEU A 16 6.54 2.15 -16.80
N GLY A 17 5.58 2.96 -17.27
CA GLY A 17 5.84 4.33 -17.67
C GLY A 17 6.67 4.98 -16.57
N THR A 18 7.65 5.81 -16.96
CA THR A 18 8.51 6.51 -16.02
C THR A 18 7.64 7.03 -14.88
N ALA A 19 7.86 6.50 -13.67
CA ALA A 19 7.03 6.84 -12.53
C ALA A 19 6.99 8.37 -12.40
N ALA A 20 5.80 8.92 -12.14
CA ALA A 20 5.63 10.36 -12.05
C ALA A 20 6.65 10.94 -11.06
N PRO A 21 7.22 12.12 -11.35
CA PRO A 21 8.12 12.78 -10.42
C PRO A 21 7.47 12.94 -9.04
N PHE A 22 8.26 12.69 -8.01
CA PHE A 22 7.82 12.83 -6.63
C PHE A 22 8.51 14.04 -5.99
N PHE A 23 7.69 14.94 -5.43
CA PHE A 23 8.16 16.17 -4.77
C PHE A 23 7.85 16.07 -3.27
N PRO A 24 8.75 15.47 -2.47
CA PRO A 24 8.52 15.30 -1.03
C PRO A 24 8.55 16.64 -0.29
N ARG A 25 7.94 16.64 0.89
CA ARG A 25 7.96 17.74 1.85
C ARG A 25 9.17 17.63 2.78
N LEU A 26 9.45 18.72 3.49
CA LEU A 26 10.45 18.71 4.55
C LEU A 26 10.05 17.69 5.63
N HIS A 27 11.03 16.90 6.08
CA HIS A 27 10.91 15.78 7.03
C HIS A 27 10.16 14.54 6.51
N GLU A 28 9.78 14.52 5.23
CA GLU A 28 9.19 13.33 4.62
C GLU A 28 10.29 12.31 4.27
N LEU A 29 9.93 11.02 4.28
CA LEU A 29 10.81 9.95 3.83
C LEU A 29 10.72 9.81 2.31
N ALA A 30 11.87 9.69 1.67
CA ALA A 30 11.96 9.38 0.25
C ALA A 30 13.01 8.30 -0.01
N ALA A 31 12.69 7.39 -0.92
CA ALA A 31 13.65 6.45 -1.48
C ALA A 31 14.27 7.07 -2.74
N ASP A 32 15.60 7.11 -2.82
CA ASP A 32 16.31 7.66 -3.96
C ASP A 32 16.82 6.53 -4.89
N THR A 33 16.19 6.40 -6.05
CA THR A 33 16.53 5.39 -7.05
C THR A 33 17.90 5.61 -7.70
N ALA A 34 18.45 6.84 -7.64
CA ALA A 34 19.83 7.09 -8.07
C ALA A 34 20.87 6.63 -7.03
N GLN A 35 20.42 6.26 -5.83
CA GLN A 35 21.22 5.75 -4.72
C GLN A 35 20.76 4.34 -4.33
N ASP A 36 20.52 3.48 -5.31
CA ASP A 36 20.10 2.07 -5.12
C ASP A 36 18.83 1.90 -4.25
N GLY A 37 17.91 2.88 -4.29
CA GLY A 37 16.68 2.87 -3.50
C GLY A 37 16.88 3.23 -2.02
N ARG A 38 18.02 3.82 -1.67
CA ARG A 38 18.33 4.26 -0.31
C ARG A 38 17.26 5.22 0.22
N ILE A 39 16.81 4.96 1.46
CA ILE A 39 15.81 5.79 2.14
C ILE A 39 16.49 6.89 2.95
N GLY A 40 16.02 8.12 2.78
CA GLY A 40 16.44 9.29 3.55
C GLY A 40 15.25 10.13 4.00
N VAL A 41 15.45 10.88 5.09
CA VAL A 41 14.56 11.97 5.49
C VAL A 41 14.96 13.25 4.76
N VAL A 42 14.00 13.96 4.19
CA VAL A 42 14.25 15.23 3.50
C VAL A 42 14.56 16.31 4.53
N THR A 43 15.77 16.86 4.49
CA THR A 43 16.27 17.88 5.43
C THR A 43 16.34 19.28 4.80
N ALA A 44 16.28 19.38 3.47
CA ALA A 44 16.10 20.65 2.77
C ALA A 44 15.42 20.45 1.40
N LEU A 45 14.58 21.41 1.01
CA LEU A 45 13.94 21.47 -0.29
C LEU A 45 14.79 22.27 -1.29
N PRO A 46 14.62 22.04 -2.61
CA PRO A 46 15.16 22.94 -3.60
C PRO A 46 14.63 24.37 -3.42
N ASP A 47 15.50 25.36 -3.59
CA ASP A 47 15.18 26.78 -3.53
C ASP A 47 15.89 27.55 -4.66
N GLY A 48 15.82 28.88 -4.65
CA GLY A 48 16.45 29.72 -5.67
C GLY A 48 17.99 29.63 -5.73
N GLU A 49 18.63 29.08 -4.69
CA GLU A 49 20.09 28.90 -4.62
C GLU A 49 20.50 27.43 -4.76
N ARG A 50 19.62 26.47 -4.42
CA ARG A 50 19.86 25.03 -4.40
C ARG A 50 18.87 24.31 -5.28
N ASN A 51 19.32 23.78 -6.41
CA ASN A 51 18.47 23.01 -7.32
C ASN A 51 18.42 21.50 -6.97
N THR A 52 18.42 21.15 -5.68
CA THR A 52 18.46 19.75 -5.20
C THR A 52 17.75 19.59 -3.86
N PHE A 53 17.10 18.46 -3.65
CA PHE A 53 16.69 18.01 -2.32
C PHE A 53 17.93 17.58 -1.51
N ARG A 54 17.91 17.81 -0.19
CA ARG A 54 18.88 17.23 0.75
C ARG A 54 18.21 16.11 1.55
N LEU A 55 18.88 14.98 1.65
CA LEU A 55 18.43 13.82 2.40
C LEU A 55 19.47 13.42 3.44
N ALA A 56 19.01 12.99 4.60
CA ALA A 56 19.84 12.41 5.66
C ALA A 56 19.36 11.00 6.03
N SER A 57 20.27 10.17 6.54
CA SER A 57 19.93 8.85 7.05
C SER A 57 18.94 8.93 8.23
N PRO A 58 17.80 8.22 8.20
CA PRO A 58 16.82 8.25 9.29
C PRO A 58 17.28 7.49 10.54
N VAL A 59 18.24 6.57 10.41
CA VAL A 59 18.76 5.73 11.51
C VAL A 59 19.93 6.38 12.28
N GLY A 60 20.21 7.66 12.02
CA GLY A 60 21.34 8.38 12.59
C GLY A 60 22.66 8.14 11.84
N GLY A 61 23.55 9.13 11.88
CA GLY A 61 24.85 9.16 11.20
C GLY A 61 24.99 10.33 10.22
N ASP A 62 26.23 10.78 9.99
CA ASP A 62 26.57 11.98 9.19
C ASP A 62 26.44 11.76 7.66
N GLN A 63 25.60 10.82 7.24
CA GLN A 63 25.46 10.49 5.83
C GLN A 63 24.31 11.28 5.22
N GLU A 64 24.69 12.39 4.60
CA GLU A 64 23.83 13.23 3.80
C GLU A 64 24.10 13.03 2.31
N TRP A 65 23.07 13.15 1.49
CA TRP A 65 23.20 13.17 0.03
C TRP A 65 22.20 14.13 -0.59
N SER A 66 22.24 14.24 -1.92
CA SER A 66 21.36 15.11 -2.68
C SER A 66 20.70 14.36 -3.82
N ALA A 67 19.44 14.70 -4.08
CA ALA A 67 18.69 14.24 -5.22
C ALA A 67 18.29 15.44 -6.11
N PRO A 68 18.17 15.27 -7.44
CA PRO A 68 17.75 16.33 -8.35
C PRO A 68 16.40 16.93 -7.97
N ALA A 69 16.26 18.26 -8.12
CA ALA A 69 15.00 18.97 -7.85
C ALA A 69 13.84 18.59 -8.78
N ASP A 70 14.12 17.92 -9.90
CA ASP A 70 13.10 17.45 -10.82
C ASP A 70 12.25 16.30 -10.25
N GLY A 71 12.62 15.73 -9.09
CA GLY A 71 11.86 14.70 -8.39
C GLY A 71 11.84 13.34 -9.11
N THR A 72 12.61 13.17 -10.18
CA THR A 72 12.54 11.98 -11.05
C THR A 72 13.20 10.76 -10.42
N THR A 73 14.16 10.95 -9.51
CA THR A 73 14.86 9.86 -8.82
C THR A 73 14.20 9.49 -7.48
N LEU A 74 13.41 10.39 -6.89
CA LEU A 74 12.77 10.18 -5.61
C LEU A 74 11.47 9.39 -5.74
N ARG A 75 11.20 8.53 -4.76
CA ARG A 75 9.95 7.77 -4.64
C ARG A 75 9.39 7.94 -3.24
N PRO A 76 8.05 7.97 -3.09
CA PRO A 76 7.44 7.93 -1.76
C PRO A 76 7.85 6.63 -1.08
N VAL A 77 8.17 6.71 0.20
CA VAL A 77 8.32 5.52 1.04
C VAL A 77 6.92 5.19 1.57
N PRO A 78 6.31 4.05 1.18
CA PRO A 78 4.99 3.69 1.68
C PRO A 78 5.06 3.51 3.19
N ALA A 79 4.18 4.20 3.92
CA ALA A 79 4.01 3.95 5.34
C ALA A 79 3.62 2.50 5.59
N LYS A 80 3.99 1.95 6.75
CA LYS A 80 3.65 0.57 7.09
C LYS A 80 2.16 0.45 7.46
N PRO A 81 1.41 -0.54 6.90
CA PRO A 81 0.07 -0.85 7.38
C PRO A 81 0.09 -1.30 8.85
N THR A 82 -0.81 -0.75 9.66
CA THR A 82 -0.95 -1.07 11.09
C THR A 82 -2.15 -1.96 11.35
N CYS A 83 -3.31 -1.64 10.76
CA CYS A 83 -4.52 -2.45 10.86
C CYS A 83 -5.46 -2.21 9.67
N ALA A 84 -6.50 -3.02 9.57
CA ALA A 84 -7.57 -2.87 8.59
C ALA A 84 -8.92 -2.89 9.30
N THR A 85 -9.83 -2.01 8.88
CA THR A 85 -11.23 -1.99 9.33
C THR A 85 -12.16 -2.20 8.16
N LEU A 86 -13.41 -2.61 8.42
CA LEU A 86 -14.42 -2.66 7.37
C LEU A 86 -14.76 -1.24 6.91
N ALA A 87 -14.82 -1.02 5.61
CA ALA A 87 -15.18 0.28 5.04
C ALA A 87 -16.70 0.40 4.89
N GLU A 88 -17.24 1.62 5.10
CA GLU A 88 -18.66 1.92 4.89
C GLU A 88 -18.92 2.44 3.46
N PRO A 89 -20.12 2.18 2.89
CA PRO A 89 -21.14 1.24 3.40
C PRO A 89 -20.66 -0.21 3.30
N LEU A 90 -21.03 -1.04 4.29
CA LEU A 90 -20.73 -2.47 4.32
C LEU A 90 -21.37 -3.15 3.08
N GLY A 91 -20.54 -3.52 2.12
CA GLY A 91 -20.97 -4.20 0.90
C GLY A 91 -20.14 -5.44 0.66
N ALA A 92 -20.43 -6.52 1.40
CA ALA A 92 -19.89 -7.83 1.07
C ALA A 92 -20.56 -8.32 -0.24
N VAL A 93 -19.77 -8.60 -1.27
CA VAL A 93 -20.26 -9.05 -2.57
C VAL A 93 -19.71 -10.44 -2.85
N TYR A 94 -20.59 -11.37 -3.21
CA TYR A 94 -20.19 -12.68 -3.72
C TYR A 94 -20.18 -12.65 -5.25
N ASP A 95 -19.01 -12.90 -5.83
CA ASP A 95 -18.85 -13.14 -7.25
C ASP A 95 -18.98 -14.63 -7.54
N ALA A 96 -20.14 -15.03 -8.08
CA ALA A 96 -20.42 -16.41 -8.44
C ALA A 96 -19.53 -16.95 -9.59
N ARG A 97 -18.98 -16.07 -10.44
CA ARG A 97 -18.08 -16.49 -11.54
C ARG A 97 -16.70 -16.82 -11.02
N ALA A 98 -16.20 -16.03 -10.07
CA ALA A 98 -14.92 -16.27 -9.41
C ALA A 98 -15.04 -17.29 -8.26
N GLY A 99 -16.24 -17.53 -7.75
CA GLY A 99 -16.48 -18.34 -6.56
C GLY A 99 -15.93 -17.70 -5.28
N GLN A 100 -15.81 -16.37 -5.25
CA GLN A 100 -15.13 -15.63 -4.19
C GLN A 100 -16.05 -14.56 -3.58
N GLY A 101 -15.88 -14.33 -2.28
CA GLY A 101 -16.44 -13.16 -1.60
C GLY A 101 -15.48 -11.98 -1.69
N SER A 102 -16.00 -10.77 -1.59
CA SER A 102 -15.21 -9.55 -1.51
C SER A 102 -15.83 -8.59 -0.50
N VAL A 103 -14.99 -7.92 0.29
CA VAL A 103 -15.42 -6.94 1.29
C VAL A 103 -14.51 -5.72 1.20
N ARG A 104 -15.08 -4.51 1.18
CA ARG A 104 -14.28 -3.28 1.22
C ARG A 104 -13.69 -3.09 2.61
N VAL A 105 -12.40 -2.77 2.65
CA VAL A 105 -11.66 -2.49 3.88
C VAL A 105 -10.93 -1.16 3.75
N LEU A 106 -10.69 -0.53 4.88
CA LEU A 106 -9.85 0.65 5.02
C LEU A 106 -8.55 0.21 5.72
N ILE A 107 -7.42 0.40 5.05
CA ILE A 107 -6.10 0.14 5.60
C ILE A 107 -5.62 1.38 6.32
N HIS A 108 -5.20 1.25 7.57
CA HIS A 108 -4.66 2.33 8.38
C HIS A 108 -3.14 2.21 8.42
N PHE A 109 -2.44 3.31 8.15
CA PHE A 109 -0.99 3.35 8.12
C PHE A 109 -0.42 4.04 9.36
N GLU A 110 0.86 3.79 9.66
CA GLU A 110 1.52 4.34 10.86
C GLU A 110 1.64 5.87 10.86
N ASP A 111 1.60 6.49 9.68
CA ASP A 111 1.61 7.94 9.50
C ASP A 111 0.22 8.59 9.68
N GLY A 112 -0.80 7.77 9.99
CA GLY A 112 -2.19 8.19 10.16
C GLY A 112 -2.96 8.32 8.84
N THR A 113 -2.34 8.07 7.69
CA THR A 113 -3.05 8.00 6.41
C THR A 113 -3.88 6.73 6.31
N GLN A 114 -4.82 6.73 5.36
CA GLN A 114 -5.73 5.64 5.10
C GLN A 114 -5.84 5.37 3.60
N ASP A 115 -6.00 4.11 3.22
CA ASP A 115 -6.25 3.71 1.84
C ASP A 115 -7.38 2.68 1.75
N GLU A 116 -8.20 2.77 0.71
CA GLU A 116 -9.28 1.83 0.47
C GLU A 116 -8.76 0.61 -0.29
N ALA A 117 -9.11 -0.58 0.20
CA ALA A 117 -8.78 -1.84 -0.45
C ALA A 117 -9.98 -2.80 -0.47
N VAL A 118 -9.85 -3.89 -1.22
CA VAL A 118 -10.82 -4.97 -1.27
C VAL A 118 -10.17 -6.24 -0.73
N LEU A 119 -10.75 -6.80 0.34
CA LEU A 119 -10.39 -8.11 0.84
C LEU A 119 -11.14 -9.17 0.03
N ILE A 120 -10.41 -9.93 -0.78
CA ILE A 120 -10.95 -11.07 -1.53
C ILE A 120 -10.85 -12.33 -0.66
N LEU A 121 -11.96 -13.05 -0.53
CA LEU A 121 -12.09 -14.22 0.31
C LEU A 121 -12.41 -15.45 -0.55
N THR A 122 -11.59 -16.49 -0.42
CA THR A 122 -11.95 -17.80 -0.96
C THR A 122 -13.12 -18.40 -0.17
N PRO A 123 -13.80 -19.46 -0.68
CA PRO A 123 -14.84 -20.15 0.08
C PRO A 123 -14.37 -20.59 1.48
N ALA A 124 -13.16 -21.16 1.58
CA ALA A 124 -12.59 -21.59 2.85
C ALA A 124 -12.31 -20.41 3.81
N ASP A 125 -11.90 -19.26 3.28
CA ASP A 125 -11.68 -18.06 4.10
C ASP A 125 -13.00 -17.47 4.59
N MET A 126 -14.05 -17.48 3.77
CA MET A 126 -15.39 -17.05 4.19
C MET A 126 -15.92 -17.90 5.34
N GLU A 127 -15.83 -19.22 5.23
CA GLU A 127 -16.25 -20.15 6.30
C GLU A 127 -15.44 -19.94 7.59
N ARG A 128 -14.12 -19.80 7.46
CA ARG A 128 -13.24 -19.56 8.61
C ARG A 128 -13.55 -18.23 9.29
N LEU A 129 -13.74 -17.17 8.51
CA LEU A 129 -14.05 -15.84 9.01
C LEU A 129 -15.42 -15.80 9.70
N TYR A 130 -16.44 -16.44 9.12
CA TYR A 130 -17.75 -16.60 9.73
C TYR A 130 -17.65 -17.31 11.10
N ALA A 131 -16.94 -18.43 11.15
CA ALA A 131 -16.78 -19.20 12.39
C ALA A 131 -16.00 -18.42 13.47
N GLN A 132 -14.94 -17.70 13.10
CA GLN A 132 -14.15 -16.91 14.03
C GLN A 132 -14.92 -15.70 14.58
N THR A 133 -15.57 -14.94 13.70
CA THR A 133 -16.36 -13.76 14.11
C THR A 133 -17.58 -14.17 14.93
N GLY A 134 -18.25 -15.28 14.59
CA GLY A 134 -19.34 -15.83 15.38
C GLY A 134 -18.92 -16.20 16.80
N ARG A 135 -17.74 -16.80 16.98
CA ARG A 135 -17.17 -17.06 18.31
C ARG A 135 -16.89 -15.78 19.09
N MET A 136 -16.26 -14.79 18.47
CA MET A 136 -15.97 -13.50 19.12
C MET A 136 -17.24 -12.79 19.62
N LEU A 137 -18.32 -12.82 18.82
CA LEU A 137 -19.61 -12.25 19.20
C LEU A 137 -20.25 -13.03 20.36
N GLY A 138 -20.22 -14.36 20.32
CA GLY A 138 -20.69 -15.20 21.40
C GLY A 138 -19.97 -14.95 22.73
N ASP A 139 -18.63 -14.81 22.69
CA ASP A 139 -17.81 -14.51 23.86
C ASP A 139 -18.12 -13.12 24.43
N ARG A 140 -18.30 -12.11 23.56
CA ARG A 140 -18.69 -10.75 23.96
C ARG A 140 -20.03 -10.74 24.69
N ASP A 141 -21.02 -11.44 24.16
CA ASP A 141 -22.37 -11.44 24.73
C ASP A 141 -22.38 -12.15 26.10
N GLN A 142 -21.61 -13.23 26.26
CA GLN A 142 -21.41 -13.88 27.56
C GLN A 142 -20.71 -12.98 28.59
N HIS A 143 -19.72 -12.18 28.16
CA HIS A 143 -19.03 -11.23 29.03
C HIS A 143 -19.99 -10.16 29.57
N TRP A 144 -20.93 -9.68 28.76
CA TRP A 144 -21.89 -8.65 29.16
C TRP A 144 -23.00 -9.17 30.09
N THR A 145 -23.40 -10.44 29.98
CA THR A 145 -24.43 -11.04 30.86
C THR A 145 -23.96 -11.37 32.29
N LYS A 146 -22.66 -11.26 32.57
CA LYS A 146 -22.06 -11.55 33.89
C LYS A 146 -21.75 -10.30 34.72
N THR A 147 -22.13 -9.11 34.25
CA THR A 147 -22.00 -7.84 34.98
C THR A 147 -23.39 -7.35 35.40
#